data_AF-A0A6P0LGG7-F1
#
_entry.id   AF-A0A6P0LGG7-F1
#
_cell.length_a   1.000
_cell.length_b   1.000
_cell.length_c   1.000
_cell.angle_alpha   90.00
_cell.angle_beta   90.00
_cell.angle_gamma   90.00
#
_symmetry.space_group_name_H-M   'P 1'
#
loop_
_entity.id
_entity.type
_entity.pdbx_description
1 polymer ?
#
loop_
_entity_poly.entity_id
_entity_poly.type
_entity_poly.pdbx_seq_one_letter_code
_entity_poly.pdbx_strand_id
1 'polypeptide(L)'
;MLILVTSFSAIALAWLAGQGQITQLFAQLDIWQRNPPMWLEAPIVNQQHYLLLPTIILMVVVLGVTKISPRPRTWSRNLVVGVLLALLARYLLWRIFSTLNLVDPLNAFFSLGLFFLEMLLLTSSIIQLFLMLRVKNRSAQASQLSLDVISGRFNPSVDILIPTYNEPCFILKRTIIGCQGIDY
;
A
#
# COMPACT_ATOMS: atom_id res chain seq x y z
N MET A 1 5.47 -9.10 -10.35
CA MET A 1 6.15 -8.40 -11.46
C MET A 1 6.12 -9.22 -12.74
N LEU A 2 6.66 -10.45 -12.77
CA LEU A 2 6.67 -11.29 -13.97
C LEU A 2 5.27 -11.48 -14.60
N ILE A 3 4.26 -11.79 -13.78
CA ILE A 3 2.87 -11.99 -14.21
C ILE A 3 2.29 -10.74 -14.89
N LEU A 4 2.51 -9.54 -14.32
CA LEU A 4 1.99 -8.30 -14.89
C LEU A 4 2.62 -8.01 -16.26
N VAL A 5 3.93 -8.24 -16.38
CA VAL A 5 4.67 -8.04 -17.64
C VAL A 5 4.25 -9.05 -18.69
N THR A 6 4.10 -10.34 -18.33
CA THR A 6 3.64 -11.37 -19.27
C THR A 6 2.20 -11.14 -19.70
N SER A 7 1.31 -10.72 -18.80
CA SER A 7 -0.07 -10.35 -19.13
C SER A 7 -0.14 -9.13 -20.06
N PHE A 8 0.64 -8.08 -19.81
CA PHE A 8 0.72 -6.91 -20.70
C PHE A 8 1.19 -7.31 -22.10
N SER A 9 2.31 -8.03 -22.19
CA SER A 9 2.86 -8.48 -23.47
C SER A 9 1.90 -9.40 -24.22
N ALA A 10 1.22 -10.32 -23.52
CA ALA A 10 0.23 -11.20 -24.13
C ALA A 10 -0.97 -10.43 -24.71
N ILE A 11 -1.52 -9.47 -23.96
CA ILE A 11 -2.64 -8.64 -24.42
C ILE A 11 -2.23 -7.78 -25.61
N ALA A 12 -1.06 -7.14 -25.56
CA ALA A 12 -0.55 -6.32 -26.64
C ALA A 12 -0.32 -7.14 -27.92
N LEU A 13 0.33 -8.31 -27.82
CA LEU A 13 0.59 -9.19 -28.96
C LEU A 13 -0.70 -9.77 -29.54
N ALA A 14 -1.62 -10.23 -28.70
CA ALA A 14 -2.87 -10.83 -29.15
C ALA A 14 -3.77 -9.79 -29.85
N TRP A 15 -3.71 -8.52 -29.43
CA TRP A 15 -4.43 -7.46 -30.11
C TRP A 15 -3.76 -7.01 -31.41
N LEU A 16 -2.41 -6.92 -31.44
CA LEU A 16 -1.65 -6.69 -32.67
C LEU A 16 -1.84 -7.81 -33.71
N ALA A 17 -2.05 -9.05 -33.25
CA ALA A 17 -2.40 -10.19 -34.09
C ALA A 17 -3.84 -10.13 -34.64
N GLY A 18 -4.61 -9.07 -34.32
CA GLY A 18 -5.96 -8.87 -34.82
C GLY A 18 -6.99 -9.81 -34.21
N GLN A 19 -6.74 -10.34 -33.00
CA GLN A 19 -7.65 -11.29 -32.37
C GLN A 19 -8.99 -10.63 -32.01
N GLY A 20 -10.05 -11.04 -32.72
CA GLY A 20 -11.38 -10.42 -32.61
C GLY A 20 -11.97 -10.39 -31.21
N GLN A 21 -11.60 -11.34 -30.33
CA GLN A 21 -12.06 -11.36 -28.93
C GLN A 21 -11.57 -10.15 -28.13
N ILE A 22 -10.31 -9.74 -28.29
CA ILE A 22 -9.76 -8.59 -27.55
C ILE A 22 -10.36 -7.29 -28.07
N THR A 23 -10.53 -7.19 -29.39
CA THR A 23 -11.19 -6.05 -30.02
C THR A 23 -12.64 -5.90 -29.55
N GLN A 24 -13.39 -7.01 -29.41
CA GLN A 24 -14.73 -7.01 -28.84
C GLN A 24 -14.73 -6.58 -27.36
N LEU A 25 -13.78 -7.07 -26.57
CA LEU A 25 -13.61 -6.69 -25.16
C LEU A 25 -13.34 -5.18 -25.02
N PHE A 26 -12.45 -4.64 -25.85
CA PHE A 26 -12.14 -3.21 -25.86
C PHE A 26 -13.32 -2.36 -26.31
N ALA A 27 -14.06 -2.82 -27.33
CA ALA A 27 -15.30 -2.15 -27.75
C ALA A 27 -16.36 -2.15 -26.64
N GLN A 28 -16.50 -3.26 -25.90
CA GLN A 28 -17.44 -3.33 -24.77
C GLN A 28 -17.03 -2.39 -23.63
N LEU A 29 -15.74 -2.30 -23.33
CA LEU A 29 -15.21 -1.37 -22.34
C LEU A 29 -15.42 0.10 -22.77
N ASP A 30 -15.22 0.43 -24.04
CA ASP A 30 -15.49 1.78 -24.58
C ASP A 30 -16.98 2.15 -24.43
N ILE A 31 -17.90 1.22 -24.67
CA ILE A 31 -19.34 1.44 -24.45
C ILE A 31 -19.63 1.76 -22.96
N TRP A 32 -19.00 1.03 -22.03
CA TRP A 32 -19.14 1.26 -20.60
C TRP A 32 -18.50 2.58 -20.16
N GLN A 33 -17.41 3.01 -20.79
CA GLN A 33 -16.78 4.31 -20.51
C GLN A 33 -17.64 5.48 -20.97
N ARG A 34 -18.42 5.31 -22.05
CA ARG A 34 -19.34 6.34 -22.54
C ARG A 34 -20.61 6.47 -21.70
N ASN A 35 -21.02 5.38 -21.04
CA ASN A 35 -22.18 5.36 -20.14
C ASN A 35 -21.76 4.76 -18.78
N PRO A 36 -20.88 5.45 -18.04
CA PRO A 36 -20.42 4.96 -16.76
C PRO A 36 -21.59 4.94 -15.76
N PRO A 37 -21.60 4.00 -14.80
CA PRO A 37 -22.63 4.00 -13.78
C PRO A 37 -22.51 5.24 -12.89
N MET A 38 -23.64 5.74 -12.39
CA MET A 38 -23.76 6.99 -11.62
C MET A 38 -22.76 7.13 -10.45
N TRP A 39 -22.38 6.02 -9.80
CA TRP A 39 -21.42 6.03 -8.68
C TRP A 39 -19.96 6.23 -9.12
N LEU A 40 -19.67 6.02 -10.40
CA LEU A 40 -18.35 6.16 -11.00
C LEU A 40 -18.15 7.56 -11.62
N GLU A 41 -19.23 8.16 -12.11
CA GLU A 41 -19.26 9.50 -12.69
C GLU A 41 -18.70 10.57 -11.76
N ALA A 42 -18.03 11.56 -12.36
CA ALA A 42 -17.65 12.76 -11.63
C ALA A 42 -18.92 13.59 -11.38
N PRO A 43 -19.18 14.03 -10.14
CA PRO A 43 -20.34 14.85 -9.84
C PRO A 43 -20.27 16.16 -10.61
N ILE A 44 -21.26 16.39 -11.49
CA ILE A 44 -21.40 17.62 -12.25
C ILE A 44 -22.03 18.66 -11.32
N VAL A 45 -21.21 19.50 -10.70
CA VAL A 45 -21.66 20.54 -9.78
C VAL A 45 -21.40 21.92 -10.40
N ASN A 46 -22.43 22.76 -10.45
CA ASN A 46 -22.36 24.10 -11.04
C ASN A 46 -21.34 25.03 -10.37
N GLN A 47 -20.98 24.77 -9.10
CA GLN A 47 -19.94 25.51 -8.40
C GLN A 47 -18.77 24.59 -8.03
N GLN A 48 -17.59 24.93 -8.55
CA GLN A 48 -16.36 24.14 -8.41
C GLN A 48 -15.95 23.89 -6.95
N HIS A 49 -16.32 24.78 -6.02
CA HIS A 49 -15.97 24.64 -4.59
C HIS A 49 -16.57 23.42 -3.91
N TYR A 50 -17.74 22.92 -4.37
CA TYR A 50 -18.36 21.73 -3.78
C TYR A 50 -17.54 20.45 -4.02
N LEU A 51 -16.66 20.44 -5.02
CA LEU A 51 -15.75 19.30 -5.29
C LEU A 51 -14.71 19.11 -4.16
N LEU A 52 -14.48 20.14 -3.34
CA LEU A 52 -13.55 20.08 -2.20
C LEU A 52 -14.22 19.54 -0.92
N LEU A 53 -15.55 19.42 -0.87
CA LEU A 53 -16.22 18.94 0.34
C LEU A 53 -15.76 17.54 0.77
N PRO A 54 -15.64 16.54 -0.12
CA PRO A 54 -15.18 15.20 0.30
C PRO A 54 -13.77 15.22 0.87
N THR A 55 -12.87 16.04 0.30
CA THR A 55 -11.48 16.14 0.78
C THR A 55 -11.41 16.83 2.13
N ILE A 56 -12.19 17.89 2.35
CA ILE A 56 -12.30 18.56 3.64
C ILE A 56 -12.89 17.62 4.70
N ILE A 57 -13.97 16.91 4.39
CA ILE A 57 -14.58 15.93 5.30
C ILE A 57 -13.57 14.86 5.70
N LEU A 58 -12.87 14.28 4.72
CA LEU A 58 -11.88 13.23 4.99
C LEU A 58 -10.69 13.76 5.80
N MET A 59 -10.24 14.98 5.53
CA MET A 59 -9.22 15.66 6.32
C MET A 59 -9.67 15.88 7.76
N VAL A 60 -10.89 16.36 7.99
CA VAL A 60 -11.45 16.53 9.34
C VAL A 60 -11.56 15.19 10.06
N VAL A 61 -11.99 14.13 9.39
CA VAL A 61 -12.03 12.77 9.96
C VAL A 61 -10.64 12.31 10.38
N VAL A 62 -9.63 12.48 9.52
CA VAL A 62 -8.24 12.10 9.84
C VAL A 62 -7.72 12.89 11.04
N LEU A 63 -7.92 14.21 11.07
CA LEU A 63 -7.52 15.06 12.20
C LEU A 63 -8.27 14.70 13.49
N GLY A 64 -9.54 14.33 13.40
CA GLY A 64 -10.33 13.83 14.52
C GLY A 64 -9.76 12.52 15.07
N VAL A 65 -9.46 11.57 14.19
CA VAL A 65 -8.86 10.27 14.58
C VAL A 65 -7.48 10.46 15.22
N THR A 66 -6.63 11.35 14.70
CA THR A 66 -5.30 11.60 15.26
C THR A 66 -5.36 12.30 16.62
N LYS A 67 -6.30 13.24 16.82
CA LYS A 67 -6.57 13.87 18.12
C LYS A 67 -7.12 12.90 19.16
N ILE A 68 -8.07 12.03 18.78
CA ILE A 68 -8.72 11.07 19.68
C ILE A 68 -7.78 9.93 20.06
N SER A 69 -6.89 9.52 19.15
CA SER A 69 -5.94 8.43 19.37
C SER A 69 -4.50 8.84 19.07
N PRO A 70 -3.83 9.58 19.97
CA PRO A 70 -2.42 9.98 19.79
C PRO A 70 -1.46 8.78 19.67
N ARG A 71 -1.86 7.62 20.22
CA ARG A 71 -1.17 6.34 20.03
C ARG A 71 -2.00 5.49 19.05
N PRO A 72 -1.39 4.84 18.05
CA PRO A 72 -2.12 4.04 17.06
C PRO A 72 -2.74 2.80 17.71
N ARG A 73 -4.00 2.90 18.13
CA ARG A 73 -4.81 1.78 18.60
C ARG A 73 -5.24 0.92 17.40
N THR A 74 -5.63 -0.32 17.65
CA THR A 74 -6.05 -1.24 16.58
C THR A 74 -7.24 -0.71 15.79
N TRP A 75 -8.24 -0.10 16.45
CA TRP A 75 -9.41 0.46 15.79
C TRP A 75 -9.09 1.68 14.91
N SER A 76 -8.31 2.65 15.41
CA SER A 76 -7.94 3.83 14.63
C SER A 76 -7.12 3.46 13.40
N ARG A 77 -6.23 2.47 13.52
CA ARG A 77 -5.45 1.92 12.41
C ARG A 77 -6.33 1.23 11.37
N ASN A 78 -7.25 0.37 11.81
CA ASN A 78 -8.16 -0.33 10.91
C ASN A 78 -9.07 0.65 10.15
N LEU A 79 -9.54 1.71 10.81
CA LEU A 79 -10.33 2.76 10.18
C LEU A 79 -9.53 3.48 9.08
N VAL A 80 -8.33 3.98 9.42
CA VAL A 80 -7.50 4.73 8.45
C VAL A 80 -7.11 3.85 7.26
N VAL A 81 -6.64 2.62 7.52
CA VAL A 81 -6.27 1.69 6.45
C VAL A 81 -7.50 1.30 5.62
N GLY A 82 -8.65 1.08 6.24
CA GLY A 82 -9.91 0.79 5.55
C GLY A 82 -10.34 1.92 4.61
N VAL A 83 -10.27 3.17 5.06
CA VAL A 83 -10.55 4.36 4.23
C VAL A 83 -9.57 4.44 3.07
N LEU A 84 -8.26 4.24 3.30
CA LEU A 84 -7.24 4.26 2.25
C LEU A 84 -7.46 3.15 1.21
N LEU A 85 -7.80 1.94 1.65
CA LEU A 85 -8.13 0.83 0.75
C LEU A 85 -9.40 1.10 -0.05
N ALA A 86 -10.43 1.69 0.56
CA ALA A 86 -11.66 2.06 -0.13
C ALA A 86 -11.41 3.13 -1.20
N LEU A 87 -10.60 4.15 -0.90
CA LEU A 87 -10.19 5.16 -1.87
C LEU A 87 -9.38 4.55 -3.02
N LEU A 88 -8.45 3.64 -2.71
CA LEU A 88 -7.66 2.94 -3.71
C LEU A 88 -8.54 2.09 -4.63
N ALA A 89 -9.50 1.34 -4.06
CA ALA A 89 -10.46 0.57 -4.84
C ALA A 89 -11.33 1.47 -5.74
N ARG A 90 -11.84 2.59 -5.20
CA ARG A 90 -12.62 3.57 -5.98
C ARG A 90 -11.78 4.19 -7.10
N TYR A 91 -10.50 4.45 -6.85
CA TYR A 91 -9.55 4.93 -7.85
C TYR A 91 -9.32 3.90 -8.96
N LEU A 92 -9.06 2.64 -8.60
CA LEU A 92 -8.87 1.56 -9.57
C LEU A 92 -10.10 1.37 -10.47
N LEU A 93 -11.30 1.40 -9.88
CA LEU A 93 -12.54 1.33 -10.66
C LEU A 93 -12.63 2.48 -11.65
N TRP A 94 -12.36 3.72 -11.22
CA TRP A 94 -12.35 4.87 -12.12
C TRP A 94 -11.28 4.75 -13.21
N ARG A 95 -10.09 4.26 -12.85
CA ARG A 95 -8.98 4.10 -13.78
C ARG A 95 -9.35 3.18 -14.94
N ILE A 96 -9.94 2.02 -14.62
CA ILE A 96 -10.33 0.99 -15.59
C ILE A 96 -11.54 1.42 -16.42
N PHE A 97 -12.56 1.98 -15.78
CA PHE A 97 -13.87 2.22 -16.39
C PHE A 97 -14.09 3.66 -16.88
N SER A 98 -13.14 4.58 -16.72
CA SER A 98 -13.30 5.97 -17.19
C SER A 98 -12.11 6.58 -17.91
N THR A 99 -10.89 6.04 -17.77
CA THR A 99 -9.69 6.70 -18.32
C THR A 99 -8.88 5.86 -19.29
N LEU A 100 -9.26 4.61 -19.49
CA LEU A 100 -8.49 3.67 -20.31
C LEU A 100 -8.78 3.93 -21.79
N ASN A 101 -7.90 4.63 -22.49
CA ASN A 101 -8.09 4.95 -23.90
C ASN A 101 -7.73 3.73 -24.77
N LEU A 102 -8.74 3.12 -25.39
CA LEU A 102 -8.62 1.93 -26.22
C LEU A 102 -9.02 2.17 -27.69
N VAL A 103 -9.13 3.44 -28.11
CA VAL A 103 -9.65 3.81 -29.44
C VAL A 103 -8.65 3.48 -30.56
N ASP A 104 -7.37 3.85 -30.37
CA ASP A 104 -6.32 3.64 -31.37
C ASP A 104 -5.23 2.69 -30.87
N PRO A 105 -4.54 1.96 -31.77
CA PRO A 105 -3.51 1.01 -31.38
C PRO A 105 -2.36 1.54 -30.53
N LEU A 106 -1.85 2.71 -30.91
CA LEU A 106 -0.81 3.38 -30.15
C LEU A 106 -1.31 3.85 -28.78
N ASN A 107 -2.50 4.46 -28.74
CA ASN A 107 -3.09 4.97 -27.51
C ASN A 107 -3.39 3.85 -26.52
N ALA A 108 -3.94 2.72 -26.99
CA ALA A 108 -4.20 1.54 -26.19
C ALA A 108 -2.92 0.94 -25.60
N PHE A 109 -1.84 0.84 -26.39
CA PHE A 109 -0.56 0.32 -25.91
C PHE A 109 0.01 1.18 -24.76
N PHE A 110 0.07 2.51 -24.94
CA PHE A 110 0.57 3.41 -23.89
C PHE A 110 -0.38 3.46 -22.68
N SER A 111 -1.69 3.47 -22.90
CA SER A 111 -2.70 3.48 -21.83
C SER A 111 -2.63 2.21 -20.98
N LEU A 112 -2.54 1.04 -21.62
CA LEU A 112 -2.36 -0.24 -20.92
C LEU A 112 -0.99 -0.29 -20.22
N GLY A 113 0.08 0.14 -20.88
CA GLY A 113 1.42 0.17 -20.28
C GLY A 113 1.45 1.00 -18.99
N LEU A 114 0.85 2.19 -19.03
CA LEU A 114 0.70 3.05 -17.85
C LEU A 114 -0.16 2.39 -16.76
N PHE A 115 -1.26 1.74 -17.13
CA PHE A 115 -2.11 1.00 -16.20
C PHE A 115 -1.35 -0.15 -15.51
N PHE A 116 -0.55 -0.93 -16.24
CA PHE A 116 0.24 -2.03 -15.65
C PHE A 116 1.36 -1.52 -14.72
N LEU A 117 2.04 -0.43 -15.07
CA LEU A 117 3.00 0.23 -14.19
C LEU A 117 2.34 0.71 -12.90
N GLU A 118 1.17 1.32 -13.02
CA GLU A 118 0.39 1.76 -11.89
C GLU A 118 -0.08 0.59 -11.00
N MET A 119 -0.52 -0.53 -11.59
CA MET A 119 -0.86 -1.74 -10.85
C MET A 119 0.33 -2.28 -10.04
N LEU A 120 1.56 -2.15 -10.54
CA LEU A 120 2.76 -2.53 -9.80
C LEU A 120 2.95 -1.66 -8.55
N LEU A 121 2.83 -0.34 -8.70
CA LEU A 121 2.92 0.61 -7.61
C LEU A 121 1.81 0.40 -6.58
N LEU A 122 0.56 0.29 -7.02
CA LEU A 122 -0.61 0.10 -6.17
C LEU A 122 -0.55 -1.22 -5.41
N THR A 123 -0.07 -2.30 -6.03
CA THR A 123 0.11 -3.59 -5.35
C THR A 123 1.09 -3.46 -4.18
N SER A 124 2.21 -2.76 -4.38
CA SER A 124 3.18 -2.50 -3.32
C SER A 124 2.54 -1.71 -2.17
N SER A 125 1.76 -0.66 -2.48
CA SER A 125 1.03 0.12 -1.48
C SER A 125 -0.01 -0.71 -0.71
N ILE A 126 -0.75 -1.60 -1.39
CA ILE A 126 -1.73 -2.50 -0.74
C ILE A 126 -1.01 -3.44 0.23
N ILE A 127 0.12 -4.03 -0.18
CA ILE A 127 0.92 -4.91 0.69
C ILE A 127 1.41 -4.14 1.91
N GLN A 128 1.92 -2.92 1.71
CA GLN A 128 2.37 -2.06 2.81
C GLN A 128 1.24 -1.74 3.80
N LEU A 129 0.05 -1.39 3.29
CA LEU A 129 -1.14 -1.13 4.12
C LEU A 129 -1.55 -2.39 4.90
N PHE A 130 -1.51 -3.56 4.27
CA PHE A 130 -1.83 -4.83 4.93
C PHE A 130 -0.82 -5.20 6.03
N LEU A 131 0.48 -4.95 5.80
CA LEU A 131 1.52 -5.15 6.81
C LEU A 131 1.33 -4.20 8.01
N MET A 132 0.89 -2.96 7.77
CA MET A 132 0.58 -2.03 8.86
C MET A 132 -0.58 -2.53 9.74
N LEU A 133 -1.58 -3.23 9.18
CA LEU A 133 -2.68 -3.79 10.00
C LEU A 133 -2.18 -4.81 11.03
N ARG A 134 -1.13 -5.58 10.71
CA ARG A 134 -0.59 -6.68 11.55
C ARG A 134 0.43 -6.25 12.61
N VAL A 135 0.43 -5.00 13.08
CA VAL A 135 1.27 -4.60 14.22
C VAL A 135 0.69 -5.13 15.52
N LYS A 136 1.37 -6.12 16.14
CA LYS A 136 1.07 -6.67 17.46
C LYS A 136 1.91 -5.96 18.51
N ASN A 137 1.25 -5.25 19.43
CA ASN A 137 1.92 -4.74 20.61
C ASN A 137 2.17 -5.91 21.58
N ARG A 138 3.45 -6.25 21.82
CA ARG A 138 3.87 -7.30 22.75
C ARG A 138 4.36 -6.77 24.10
N SER A 139 4.15 -5.49 24.42
CA SER A 139 4.64 -4.91 25.68
C SER A 139 4.08 -5.63 26.91
N ALA A 140 2.79 -6.00 26.92
CA ALA A 140 2.20 -6.76 28.02
C ALA A 140 2.85 -8.15 28.17
N GLN A 141 3.13 -8.82 27.05
CA GLN A 141 3.82 -10.11 27.05
C GLN A 141 5.27 -9.96 27.56
N ALA A 142 5.97 -8.90 27.16
CA ALA A 142 7.31 -8.60 27.62
C ALA A 142 7.35 -8.33 29.14
N SER A 143 6.39 -7.56 29.67
CA SER A 143 6.29 -7.30 31.12
C SER A 143 5.96 -8.54 31.96
N GLN A 144 5.24 -9.50 31.39
CA GLN A 144 4.99 -10.78 32.07
C GLN A 144 6.25 -11.65 32.10
N LEU A 145 6.91 -11.80 30.94
CA LEU A 145 8.11 -12.63 30.82
C LEU A 145 9.33 -12.03 31.53
N SER A 146 9.39 -10.71 31.72
CA SER A 146 10.48 -10.08 32.46
C SER A 146 10.56 -10.55 33.91
N LEU A 147 9.45 -11.00 34.51
CA LEU A 147 9.46 -11.54 35.87
C LEU A 147 10.31 -12.80 35.99
N ASP A 148 10.31 -13.66 34.96
CA ASP A 148 11.10 -14.90 34.96
C ASP A 148 12.59 -14.64 34.80
N VAL A 149 12.95 -13.57 34.07
CA VAL A 149 14.32 -13.07 33.95
C VAL A 149 14.79 -12.51 35.29
N ILE A 150 14.00 -11.60 35.88
CA ILE A 150 14.31 -10.97 37.17
C ILE A 150 14.40 -12.01 38.30
N SER A 151 13.55 -13.03 38.28
CA SER A 151 13.56 -14.11 39.29
C SER A 151 14.67 -15.15 39.05
N GLY A 152 15.50 -14.99 38.00
CA GLY A 152 16.57 -15.94 37.65
C GLY A 152 16.07 -17.30 37.13
N ARG A 153 14.77 -17.43 36.80
CA ARG A 153 14.19 -18.68 36.28
C ARG A 153 14.50 -18.87 34.79
N PHE A 154 14.76 -17.78 34.08
CA PHE A 154 15.13 -17.77 32.68
C PHE A 154 16.43 -16.99 32.49
N ASN A 155 17.56 -17.70 32.51
CA ASN A 155 18.89 -17.16 32.28
C ASN A 155 19.70 -18.08 31.34
N PRO A 156 19.45 -18.05 30.02
CA PRO A 156 20.25 -18.80 29.06
C PRO A 156 21.64 -18.17 28.88
N SER A 157 22.64 -18.96 28.49
CA SER A 157 23.91 -18.41 27.99
C SER A 157 23.68 -17.69 26.66
N VAL A 158 24.13 -16.44 26.53
CA VAL A 158 23.96 -15.62 25.32
C VAL A 158 25.31 -15.18 24.77
N ASP A 159 25.55 -15.47 23.49
CA ASP A 159 26.71 -14.96 22.76
C ASP A 159 26.31 -13.70 21.95
N ILE A 160 27.09 -12.62 22.11
CA ILE A 160 26.87 -11.36 21.38
C ILE A 160 27.86 -11.27 20.22
N LEU A 161 27.35 -11.35 18.99
CA LEU A 161 28.15 -11.29 17.76
C LEU A 161 28.21 -9.85 17.22
N ILE A 162 29.41 -9.31 17.01
CA ILE A 162 29.64 -7.97 16.45
C ILE A 162 30.31 -8.12 15.07
N PRO A 163 29.55 -8.11 13.96
CA PRO A 163 30.13 -8.16 12.63
C PRO A 163 30.81 -6.81 12.29
N THR A 164 32.04 -6.87 11.80
CA THR A 164 32.84 -5.70 11.39
C THR A 164 33.60 -5.98 10.10
N TYR A 165 33.78 -4.96 9.28
CA TYR A 165 34.61 -5.00 8.07
C TYR A 165 35.71 -3.95 8.09
N ASN A 166 35.35 -2.66 8.03
CA ASN A 166 36.31 -1.56 7.98
C ASN A 166 35.86 -0.36 8.84
N GLU A 167 35.20 -0.64 9.97
CA GLU A 167 34.79 0.36 10.94
C GLU A 167 36.00 0.83 11.78
N PRO A 168 36.11 2.13 12.09
CA PRO A 168 37.22 2.64 12.89
C PRO A 168 37.16 2.14 14.34
N CYS A 169 38.34 1.90 14.93
CA CYS A 169 38.51 1.29 16.25
C CYS A 169 37.70 1.97 17.37
N PHE A 170 37.53 3.30 17.31
CA PHE A 170 36.76 4.01 18.33
C PHE A 170 35.26 3.67 18.34
N ILE A 171 34.67 3.30 17.19
CA ILE A 171 33.28 2.86 17.11
C ILE A 171 33.16 1.46 17.69
N LEU A 172 34.03 0.54 17.28
CA LEU A 172 34.07 -0.84 17.80
C LEU A 172 34.25 -0.86 19.32
N LYS A 173 35.17 -0.05 19.84
CA LYS A 173 35.39 0.08 21.29
C LYS A 173 34.12 0.49 22.04
N ARG A 174 33.36 1.46 21.52
CA ARG A 174 32.09 1.90 22.14
C ARG A 174 31.04 0.80 22.10
N THR A 175 30.93 0.08 20.99
CA THR A 175 30.00 -1.05 20.85
C THR A 175 30.35 -2.17 21.83
N ILE A 176 31.62 -2.57 21.93
CA ILE A 176 32.09 -3.61 22.85
C ILE A 176 31.81 -3.23 24.29
N ILE A 177 32.15 -2.00 24.70
CA ILE A 177 31.86 -1.51 26.06
C ILE A 177 30.35 -1.52 26.33
N GLY A 178 29.53 -1.12 25.35
CA GLY A 178 28.07 -1.18 25.46
C GLY A 178 27.55 -2.60 25.65
N CYS A 179 28.09 -3.57 24.91
CA CYS A 179 27.75 -4.99 25.06
C CYS A 179 28.18 -5.56 26.42
N GLN A 180 29.36 -5.15 26.92
CA GLN A 180 29.86 -5.55 28.24
C GLN A 180 29.08 -4.91 29.40
N GLY A 181 28.38 -3.80 29.16
CA GLY A 181 27.57 -3.09 30.16
C GLY A 181 26.11 -3.52 30.21
N ILE A 182 25.70 -4.56 29.46
CA ILE A 182 24.33 -5.11 29.54
C ILE A 182 24.17 -5.81 30.88
N ASP A 183 23.14 -5.43 31.64
CA ASP A 183 22.73 -6.11 32.86
C ASP A 183 22.06 -7.44 32.49
N TYR A 184 22.80 -8.53 32.67
CA TYR A 184 22.43 -9.90 32.30
C TYR A 184 22.83 -10.88 33.41
#